data_AF-A0A6I1ZFF9-F1
#
_entry.id   AF-A0A6I1ZFF9-F1
#
_cell.length_a   1.000
_cell.length_b   1.000
_cell.length_c   1.000
_cell.angle_alpha   90.00
_cell.angle_beta   90.00
_cell.angle_gamma   90.00
#
_symmetry.space_group_name_H-M   'P 1'
#
loop_
_entity.id
_entity.type
_entity.pdbx_description
1 polymer ?
#
loop_
_entity_poly.entity_id
_entity_poly.type
_entity_poly.pdbx_seq_one_letter_code
_entity_poly.pdbx_strand_id
1 'polypeptide(L)'
;MPSGAVQTFTVIGLRSDADMRELFIAGVIPGSVSEVFAVLETSEGEFTRWAMEFDAPDADAAAAHAYVRCRTGDDVEEDSAGALLQAVLADVSVTSRRGGDVSAGAVWIWVLAGADAFVRISGTGDTENEIDYAPAEHHGWYAVYGSDAADAPDPVVLHDGSGCRDFRADTAAVVETIRRFLAVTRRGR
;
A
#
# COMPACT_ATOMS: atom_id res chain seq x y z
N MET A 1 34.84 21.13 10.02
CA MET A 1 33.56 21.54 10.62
C MET A 1 33.38 20.74 11.89
N PRO A 2 32.92 21.34 13.01
CA PRO A 2 32.68 20.57 14.22
C PRO A 2 31.52 19.62 13.94
N SER A 3 31.75 18.31 14.09
CA SER A 3 30.68 17.32 14.13
C SER A 3 29.86 17.62 15.38
N GLY A 4 28.73 18.29 15.23
CA GLY A 4 27.76 18.47 16.31
C GLY A 4 27.36 17.10 16.86
N ALA A 5 27.13 17.02 18.17
CA ALA A 5 26.58 15.80 18.75
C ALA A 5 25.22 15.53 18.08
N VAL A 6 25.01 14.30 17.63
CA VAL A 6 23.73 13.87 17.05
C VAL A 6 22.68 13.92 18.15
N GLN A 7 21.56 14.58 17.87
CA GLN A 7 20.39 14.61 18.74
C GLN A 7 19.11 14.41 17.91
N THR A 8 18.06 13.93 18.57
CA THR A 8 16.76 13.70 17.94
C THR A 8 16.02 15.01 17.73
N PHE A 9 15.51 15.20 16.52
CA PHE A 9 14.63 16.30 16.14
C PHE A 9 13.31 15.75 15.61
N THR A 10 12.21 16.36 16.00
CA THR A 10 10.92 16.17 15.37
C THR A 10 10.74 17.18 14.25
N VAL A 11 10.57 16.72 13.02
CA VAL A 11 10.24 17.55 11.85
C VAL A 11 8.75 17.45 11.58
N ILE A 12 8.10 18.59 11.35
CA ILE A 12 6.65 18.71 11.23
C ILE A 12 6.33 19.47 9.96
N GLY A 13 5.35 19.01 9.22
CA GLY A 13 4.95 19.65 7.98
C GLY A 13 3.67 19.09 7.38
N LEU A 14 3.43 19.50 6.14
CA LEU A 14 2.33 19.04 5.31
C LEU A 14 2.93 18.32 4.10
N ARG A 15 2.50 17.09 3.85
CA ARG A 15 2.85 16.36 2.63
C ARG A 15 1.73 16.51 1.61
N SER A 16 2.07 16.83 0.37
CA SER A 16 1.10 16.93 -0.73
C SER A 16 0.44 15.58 -1.01
N ASP A 17 -0.89 15.53 -1.04
CA ASP A 17 -1.63 14.31 -1.37
C ASP A 17 -1.63 13.99 -2.87
N ALA A 18 -1.24 14.95 -3.72
CA ALA A 18 -1.26 14.82 -5.17
C ALA A 18 -0.10 13.97 -5.71
N ASP A 19 1.10 14.09 -5.13
CA ASP A 19 2.29 13.36 -5.56
C ASP A 19 3.04 12.65 -4.42
N MET A 20 2.65 12.89 -3.16
CA MET A 20 3.26 12.32 -1.95
C MET A 20 4.77 12.58 -1.81
N ARG A 21 5.31 13.49 -2.63
CA ARG A 21 6.76 13.76 -2.76
C ARG A 21 7.11 15.17 -2.31
N GLU A 22 6.14 16.06 -2.30
CA GLU A 22 6.32 17.42 -1.80
C GLU A 22 6.03 17.49 -0.29
N LEU A 23 7.00 17.97 0.49
CA LEU A 23 6.89 18.23 1.93
C LEU A 23 7.06 19.72 2.21
N PHE A 24 6.06 20.32 2.84
CA PHE A 24 6.09 21.69 3.34
C PHE A 24 6.39 21.67 4.83
N ILE A 25 7.65 21.85 5.21
CA ILE A 25 8.08 21.84 6.61
C ILE A 25 7.57 23.10 7.32
N ALA A 26 6.75 22.91 8.35
CA ALA A 26 6.24 23.96 9.23
C ALA A 26 7.18 24.22 10.43
N GLY A 27 7.94 23.21 10.86
CA GLY A 27 8.90 23.37 11.96
C GLY A 27 9.79 22.15 12.20
N VAL A 28 10.92 22.40 12.87
CA VAL A 28 11.85 21.39 13.37
C VAL A 28 12.16 21.70 14.82
N ILE A 29 11.91 20.75 15.72
CA ILE A 29 11.99 20.96 17.16
C ILE A 29 12.86 19.86 17.78
N PRO A 30 13.79 20.19 18.68
CA PRO A 30 14.55 19.18 19.40
C PRO A 30 13.64 18.33 20.31
N GLY A 31 13.87 17.02 20.33
CA GLY A 31 13.09 16.06 21.13
C GLY A 31 12.10 15.22 20.31
N SER A 32 11.52 14.21 20.96
CA SER A 32 10.61 13.23 20.35
C SER A 32 9.18 13.75 20.21
N VAL A 33 8.43 13.20 19.25
CA VAL A 33 7.04 13.58 18.91
C VAL A 33 6.12 13.45 20.14
N SER A 34 6.36 12.43 20.98
CA SER A 34 5.52 12.09 22.12
C SER A 34 5.61 13.08 23.30
N GLU A 35 6.63 13.95 23.35
CA GLU A 35 6.83 14.86 24.49
C GLU A 35 6.10 16.21 24.34
N VAL A 36 5.68 16.59 23.11
CA VAL A 36 5.29 17.99 22.83
C VAL A 36 4.00 18.13 21.99
N PHE A 37 3.47 17.06 21.38
CA PHE A 37 2.44 17.20 20.34
C PHE A 37 1.05 16.67 20.68
N ALA A 38 0.05 17.53 20.48
CA ALA A 38 -1.32 17.14 20.19
C ALA A 38 -1.65 17.64 18.77
N VAL A 39 -1.86 16.71 17.83
CA VAL A 39 -2.31 17.06 16.48
C VAL A 39 -3.79 17.42 16.57
N LEU A 40 -4.13 18.69 16.33
CA LEU A 40 -5.52 19.15 16.33
C LEU A 40 -6.24 18.61 15.08
N GLU A 41 -7.38 17.94 15.28
CA GLU A 41 -8.22 17.43 14.20
C GLU A 41 -8.94 18.58 13.47
N THR A 42 -8.30 19.15 12.47
CA THR A 42 -9.00 19.96 11.46
C THR A 42 -8.81 19.32 10.08
N SER A 43 -9.77 19.48 9.17
CA SER A 43 -9.68 18.88 7.83
C SER A 43 -8.69 19.65 6.95
N GLU A 44 -7.67 18.99 6.44
CA GLU A 44 -6.83 19.46 5.33
C GLU A 44 -7.17 18.56 4.13
N GLY A 45 -7.73 19.14 3.06
CA GLY A 45 -8.32 18.35 1.97
C GLY A 45 -7.33 17.88 0.90
N GLU A 46 -6.14 18.47 0.85
CA GLU A 46 -5.13 18.24 -0.20
C GLU A 46 -3.74 17.94 0.39
N PHE A 47 -3.66 17.84 1.72
CA PHE A 47 -2.41 17.66 2.45
C PHE A 47 -2.59 16.68 3.60
N THR A 48 -1.65 15.75 3.69
CA THR A 48 -1.48 14.87 4.84
C THR A 48 -0.55 15.52 5.85
N ARG A 49 -1.02 15.66 7.09
CA ARG A 49 -0.15 16.07 8.21
C ARG A 49 0.99 15.08 8.40
N TRP A 50 2.17 15.63 8.67
CA TRP A 50 3.38 14.84 8.76
C TRP A 50 4.19 15.26 9.98
N ALA A 51 4.59 14.29 10.79
CA ALA A 51 5.50 14.48 11.91
C ALA A 51 6.38 13.22 12.04
N MET A 52 7.70 13.40 12.05
CA MET A 52 8.65 12.29 12.13
C MET A 52 9.94 12.72 12.84
N GLU A 53 10.58 11.77 13.50
CA GLU A 53 11.82 11.96 14.22
C GLU A 53 13.04 11.68 13.33
N PHE A 54 14.07 12.51 13.46
CA PHE A 54 15.34 12.37 12.77
C PHE A 54 16.48 12.63 13.75
N ASP A 55 17.42 11.71 13.79
CA ASP A 55 18.70 11.93 14.43
C ASP A 55 19.60 12.73 13.50
N ALA A 56 19.96 13.94 13.94
CA ALA A 56 20.75 14.87 13.14
C ALA A 56 21.69 15.72 14.02
N PRO A 57 22.77 16.27 13.46
CA PRO A 57 23.65 17.19 14.20
C PRO A 57 23.00 18.56 14.47
N ASP A 58 22.01 18.95 13.66
CA ASP A 58 21.27 20.21 13.78
C ASP A 58 19.90 20.12 13.07
N ALA A 59 19.07 21.15 13.26
CA ALA A 59 17.72 21.21 12.71
C ALA A 59 17.70 21.30 11.17
N ASP A 60 18.72 21.91 10.55
CA ASP A 60 18.81 22.04 9.10
C ASP A 60 19.12 20.68 8.45
N ALA A 61 20.00 19.90 9.07
CA ALA A 61 20.27 18.53 8.68
C ALA A 61 19.03 17.63 8.87
N ALA A 62 18.27 17.78 9.96
CA ALA A 62 17.01 17.08 10.15
C ALA A 62 15.97 17.45 9.07
N ALA A 63 15.85 18.73 8.72
CA ALA A 63 14.98 19.19 7.63
C ALA A 63 15.43 18.62 6.28
N ALA A 64 16.74 18.61 6.00
CA ALA A 64 17.29 18.01 4.78
C ALA A 64 17.01 16.51 4.70
N HIS A 65 17.16 15.79 5.81
CA HIS A 65 16.80 14.37 5.91
C HIS A 65 15.31 14.17 5.65
N ALA A 66 14.43 15.00 6.23
CA ALA A 66 12.99 14.95 5.97
C ALA A 66 12.62 15.21 4.50
N TYR A 67 13.29 16.16 3.84
CA TYR A 67 13.10 16.40 2.40
C TYR A 67 13.55 15.20 1.55
N VAL A 68 14.73 14.62 1.85
CA VAL A 68 15.21 13.43 1.15
C VAL A 68 14.22 12.28 1.36
N ARG A 69 13.82 12.04 2.61
CA ARG A 69 12.85 11.03 3.02
C ARG A 69 11.52 11.12 2.26
N CYS A 70 10.94 12.32 2.16
CA CYS A 70 9.71 12.53 1.40
C CYS A 70 9.92 12.44 -0.12
N ARG A 71 11.08 12.83 -0.63
CA ARG A 71 11.37 12.82 -2.08
C ARG A 71 11.78 11.44 -2.60
N THR A 72 12.49 10.64 -1.81
CA THR A 72 12.98 9.31 -2.21
C THR A 72 12.06 8.18 -1.76
N GLY A 73 11.13 8.43 -0.83
CA GLY A 73 10.22 7.40 -0.31
C GLY A 73 10.88 6.42 0.66
N ASP A 74 12.22 6.39 0.73
CA ASP A 74 13.00 5.39 1.45
C ASP A 74 12.82 5.46 2.97
N ASP A 75 12.21 4.43 3.55
CA ASP A 75 11.97 4.10 4.98
C ASP A 75 10.52 4.24 5.50
N VAL A 76 9.53 4.35 4.62
CA VAL A 76 8.37 3.50 4.85
C VAL A 76 8.84 2.26 4.12
N GLU A 77 8.74 1.05 4.68
CA GLU A 77 8.54 -0.07 3.77
C GLU A 77 7.39 0.39 2.87
N GLU A 78 7.66 0.78 1.61
CA GLU A 78 6.59 1.05 0.68
C GLU A 78 5.91 -0.30 0.57
N ASP A 79 4.83 -0.47 1.34
CA ASP A 79 3.98 -1.64 1.27
C ASP A 79 3.70 -1.80 -0.22
N SER A 80 4.16 -2.91 -0.79
CA SER A 80 3.98 -3.16 -2.21
C SER A 80 2.50 -3.05 -2.55
N ALA A 81 2.18 -2.82 -3.83
CA ALA A 81 0.80 -2.82 -4.29
C ALA A 81 0.01 -4.03 -3.74
N GLY A 82 0.64 -5.20 -3.67
CA GLY A 82 0.11 -6.40 -3.06
C GLY A 82 -0.13 -6.29 -1.55
N ALA A 83 0.84 -5.79 -0.79
CA ALA A 83 0.70 -5.59 0.66
C ALA A 83 -0.46 -4.63 0.98
N LEU A 84 -0.56 -3.52 0.26
CA LEU A 84 -1.67 -2.57 0.40
C LEU A 84 -3.02 -3.20 0.04
N LEU A 85 -3.10 -3.97 -1.05
CA LEU A 85 -4.31 -4.70 -1.40
C LEU A 85 -4.71 -5.71 -0.30
N GLN A 86 -3.74 -6.44 0.28
CA GLN A 86 -4.01 -7.36 1.38
C GLN A 86 -4.53 -6.63 2.63
N ALA A 87 -4.02 -5.44 2.93
CA ALA A 87 -4.52 -4.60 4.01
C ALA A 87 -5.99 -4.19 3.77
N VAL A 88 -6.32 -3.71 2.55
CA VAL A 88 -7.70 -3.34 2.19
C VAL A 88 -8.64 -4.55 2.24
N LEU A 89 -8.19 -5.73 1.81
CA LEU A 89 -8.96 -6.97 1.94
C LEU A 89 -9.22 -7.33 3.42
N ALA A 90 -8.22 -7.17 4.29
CA ALA A 90 -8.36 -7.40 5.72
C ALA A 90 -9.36 -6.44 6.37
N ASP A 91 -9.33 -5.15 6.00
CA ASP A 91 -10.27 -4.12 6.49
C ASP A 91 -11.74 -4.47 6.16
N VAL A 92 -11.98 -5.15 5.03
CA VAL A 92 -13.31 -5.64 4.66
C VAL A 92 -13.59 -7.07 5.09
N SER A 93 -12.80 -7.61 6.03
CA SER A 93 -12.93 -8.97 6.58
C SER A 93 -12.83 -10.08 5.53
N VAL A 94 -12.03 -9.87 4.49
CA VAL A 94 -11.71 -10.87 3.47
C VAL A 94 -10.33 -11.45 3.77
N THR A 95 -10.29 -12.72 4.17
CA THR A 95 -9.04 -13.43 4.43
C THR A 95 -8.29 -13.66 3.12
N SER A 96 -7.05 -13.16 3.07
CA SER A 96 -6.13 -13.36 1.96
C SER A 96 -4.80 -13.93 2.46
N ARG A 97 -4.07 -14.59 1.56
CA ARG A 97 -2.68 -15.01 1.79
C ARG A 97 -1.86 -14.73 0.55
N ARG A 98 -0.58 -14.47 0.74
CA ARG A 98 0.37 -14.42 -0.36
C ARG A 98 0.65 -15.83 -0.90
N GLY A 99 0.75 -15.95 -2.21
CA GLY A 99 1.13 -17.15 -2.94
C GLY A 99 2.14 -16.80 -4.03
N GLY A 100 2.72 -17.82 -4.64
CA GLY A 100 3.66 -17.62 -5.72
C GLY A 100 4.37 -18.92 -6.10
N ASP A 101 4.99 -18.89 -7.27
CA ASP A 101 5.99 -19.85 -7.70
C ASP A 101 7.35 -19.14 -7.75
N VAL A 102 8.16 -19.41 -6.74
CA VAL A 102 9.51 -18.84 -6.58
C VAL A 102 10.40 -19.22 -7.77
N SER A 103 10.19 -20.38 -8.38
CA SER A 103 10.99 -20.83 -9.53
C SER A 103 10.62 -20.12 -10.83
N ALA A 104 9.38 -19.62 -10.93
CA ALA A 104 8.88 -18.85 -12.06
C ALA A 104 8.93 -17.32 -11.83
N GLY A 105 9.38 -16.86 -10.65
CA GLY A 105 9.39 -15.43 -10.31
C GLY A 105 7.98 -14.82 -10.20
N ALA A 106 6.96 -15.66 -10.02
CA ALA A 106 5.56 -15.25 -10.06
C ALA A 106 4.98 -15.17 -8.65
N VAL A 107 4.36 -14.05 -8.30
CA VAL A 107 3.78 -13.77 -6.98
C VAL A 107 2.34 -13.28 -7.16
N TRP A 108 1.44 -13.75 -6.30
CA TRP A 108 0.03 -13.40 -6.35
C TRP A 108 -0.61 -13.46 -4.96
N ILE A 109 -1.84 -12.96 -4.84
CA ILE A 109 -2.65 -13.06 -3.64
C ILE A 109 -3.73 -14.12 -3.84
N TRP A 110 -3.89 -15.00 -2.87
CA TRP A 110 -5.01 -15.93 -2.77
C TRP A 110 -6.06 -15.40 -1.81
N VAL A 111 -7.31 -15.34 -2.25
CA VAL A 111 -8.48 -15.16 -1.39
C VAL A 111 -9.27 -16.46 -1.35
N LEU A 112 -9.56 -16.97 -0.15
CA LEU A 112 -10.29 -18.22 0.01
C LEU A 112 -11.79 -18.04 -0.30
N ALA A 113 -12.28 -18.81 -1.27
CA ALA A 113 -13.70 -18.86 -1.67
C ALA A 113 -14.38 -20.19 -1.29
N GLY A 114 -13.65 -21.12 -0.67
CA GLY A 114 -14.11 -22.44 -0.28
C GLY A 114 -12.97 -23.27 0.31
N ALA A 115 -13.22 -24.57 0.53
CA ALA A 115 -12.16 -25.51 0.96
C ALA A 115 -11.09 -25.68 -0.14
N ASP A 116 -11.56 -25.87 -1.38
CA ASP A 116 -10.69 -26.12 -2.55
C ASP A 116 -10.78 -25.01 -3.60
N ALA A 117 -11.47 -23.91 -3.28
CA ALA A 117 -11.77 -22.83 -4.22
C ALA A 117 -11.18 -21.51 -3.75
N PHE A 118 -10.67 -20.73 -4.71
CA PHE A 118 -9.91 -19.52 -4.44
C PHE A 118 -10.11 -18.48 -5.53
N VAL A 119 -9.77 -17.24 -5.20
CA VAL A 119 -9.52 -16.18 -6.17
C VAL A 119 -8.03 -15.86 -6.14
N ARG A 120 -7.38 -15.95 -7.31
CA ARG A 120 -6.01 -15.48 -7.53
C ARG A 120 -6.04 -14.03 -7.95
N ILE A 121 -5.18 -13.18 -7.37
CA ILE A 121 -5.05 -11.78 -7.75
C ILE A 121 -3.59 -11.46 -8.08
N SER A 122 -3.35 -10.83 -9.22
CA SER A 122 -2.03 -10.36 -9.69
C SER A 122 -2.15 -9.01 -10.39
N GLY A 123 -1.04 -8.32 -10.70
CA GLY A 123 -1.07 -7.19 -11.63
C GLY A 123 -1.39 -7.61 -13.08
N THR A 124 -1.81 -6.64 -13.91
CA THR A 124 -2.05 -6.78 -15.36
C THR A 124 -0.89 -6.28 -16.23
N GLY A 125 0.21 -5.82 -15.62
CA GLY A 125 1.34 -5.20 -16.32
C GLY A 125 2.22 -6.18 -17.11
N ASP A 126 3.18 -5.63 -17.86
CA ASP A 126 4.13 -6.37 -18.72
C ASP A 126 5.01 -7.37 -17.94
N THR A 127 5.06 -7.25 -16.60
CA THR A 127 5.55 -8.28 -15.70
C THR A 127 4.38 -9.17 -15.27
N GLU A 128 4.09 -10.19 -16.09
CA GLU A 128 3.07 -11.19 -15.75
C GLU A 128 3.37 -11.79 -14.37
N ASN A 129 2.44 -11.60 -13.41
CA ASN A 129 2.47 -12.16 -12.05
C ASN A 129 3.32 -11.42 -11.01
N GLU A 130 3.34 -10.08 -11.02
CA GLU A 130 3.89 -9.35 -9.88
C GLU A 130 2.77 -8.71 -9.04
N ILE A 131 2.97 -8.76 -7.72
CA ILE A 131 2.25 -7.93 -6.73
C ILE A 131 3.23 -7.05 -5.96
N ASP A 132 4.53 -7.21 -6.23
CA ASP A 132 5.64 -6.53 -5.54
C ASP A 132 6.16 -5.33 -6.32
N TYR A 133 5.24 -4.61 -6.95
CA TYR A 133 5.51 -3.36 -7.63
C TYR A 133 5.06 -2.19 -6.75
N ALA A 134 5.64 -1.01 -6.99
CA ALA A 134 5.23 0.20 -6.28
C ALA A 134 3.83 0.62 -6.74
N PRO A 135 2.93 1.13 -5.87
CA PRO A 135 1.59 1.58 -6.28
C PRO A 135 1.59 2.59 -7.45
N ALA A 136 2.65 3.38 -7.59
CA ALA A 136 2.84 4.32 -8.70
C ALA A 136 3.05 3.64 -10.07
N GLU A 137 3.44 2.36 -10.08
CA GLU A 137 3.65 1.53 -11.28
C GLU A 137 2.40 0.72 -11.63
N HIS A 138 1.26 1.00 -11.00
CA HIS A 138 0.06 0.20 -11.16
C HIS A 138 -0.54 0.28 -12.58
N HIS A 139 -0.71 -0.88 -13.20
CA HIS A 139 -1.33 -1.04 -14.52
C HIS A 139 -2.75 -1.62 -14.47
N GLY A 140 -3.19 -2.08 -13.29
CA GLY A 140 -4.45 -2.78 -13.08
C GLY A 140 -4.25 -4.07 -12.28
N TRP A 141 -5.31 -4.49 -11.60
CA TRP A 141 -5.45 -5.78 -10.97
C TRP A 141 -6.12 -6.77 -11.91
N TYR A 142 -5.70 -8.02 -11.82
CA TYR A 142 -6.29 -9.16 -12.50
C TYR A 142 -6.73 -10.16 -11.45
N ALA A 143 -8.02 -10.50 -11.40
CA ALA A 143 -8.57 -11.45 -10.44
C ALA A 143 -9.26 -12.60 -11.16
N VAL A 144 -8.86 -13.83 -10.83
CA VAL A 144 -9.38 -15.06 -11.45
C VAL A 144 -9.85 -16.03 -10.38
N TYR A 145 -11.08 -16.50 -10.49
CA TYR A 145 -11.60 -17.58 -9.69
C TYR A 145 -11.17 -18.93 -10.25
N GLY A 146 -10.72 -19.82 -9.38
CA GLY A 146 -10.34 -21.19 -9.71
C GLY A 146 -10.59 -22.15 -8.54
N SER A 147 -10.37 -23.43 -8.81
CA SER A 147 -10.49 -24.50 -7.82
C SER A 147 -9.43 -25.57 -8.09
N ASP A 148 -8.84 -26.12 -7.03
CA ASP A 148 -7.88 -27.23 -7.09
C ASP A 148 -8.56 -28.61 -7.12
N ALA A 149 -9.90 -28.65 -7.07
CA ALA A 149 -10.66 -29.90 -7.22
C ALA A 149 -10.35 -30.58 -8.57
N ALA A 150 -10.24 -31.91 -8.56
CA ALA A 150 -9.88 -32.69 -9.74
C ALA A 150 -10.80 -32.48 -10.96
N ASP A 151 -12.08 -32.18 -10.71
CA ASP A 151 -13.10 -31.90 -11.73
C ASP A 151 -13.52 -30.41 -11.73
N ALA A 152 -12.60 -29.51 -11.34
CA ALA A 152 -12.89 -28.08 -11.31
C ALA A 152 -13.24 -27.54 -12.71
N PRO A 153 -14.25 -26.65 -12.82
CA PRO A 153 -14.52 -25.94 -14.07
C PRO A 153 -13.35 -25.02 -14.43
N ASP A 154 -13.31 -24.60 -15.70
CA ASP A 154 -12.32 -23.66 -16.19
C ASP A 154 -12.29 -22.37 -15.33
N PRO A 155 -11.09 -21.77 -15.12
CA PRO A 155 -10.97 -20.54 -14.36
C PRO A 155 -11.82 -19.41 -14.94
N VAL A 156 -12.47 -18.65 -14.06
CA VAL A 156 -13.35 -17.53 -14.44
C VAL A 156 -12.69 -16.21 -14.08
N VAL A 157 -12.51 -15.34 -15.07
CA VAL A 157 -12.03 -13.98 -14.84
C VAL A 157 -13.11 -13.18 -14.13
N LEU A 158 -12.79 -12.66 -12.95
CA LEU A 158 -13.67 -11.82 -12.14
C LEU A 158 -13.41 -10.33 -12.38
N HIS A 159 -12.14 -9.95 -12.54
CA HIS A 159 -11.69 -8.58 -12.72
C HIS A 159 -10.48 -8.57 -13.67
N ASP A 160 -10.48 -7.66 -14.64
CA ASP A 160 -9.43 -7.52 -15.65
C ASP A 160 -9.10 -6.04 -15.86
N GLY A 161 -8.61 -5.42 -14.78
CA GLY A 161 -8.45 -3.98 -14.66
C GLY A 161 -9.78 -3.22 -14.69
N SER A 162 -9.77 -2.03 -14.12
CA SER A 162 -10.87 -1.06 -14.18
C SER A 162 -10.81 -0.16 -15.41
N GLY A 163 -9.80 -0.34 -16.28
CA GLY A 163 -9.51 0.56 -17.40
C GLY A 163 -8.87 1.89 -16.99
N CYS A 164 -8.48 2.04 -15.73
CA CYS A 164 -7.70 3.18 -15.23
C CYS A 164 -6.41 2.70 -14.55
N ARG A 165 -5.38 3.56 -14.56
CA ARG A 165 -4.10 3.31 -13.86
C ARG A 165 -4.10 3.86 -12.42
N ASP A 166 -5.25 4.35 -11.95
CA ASP A 166 -5.37 4.82 -10.57
C ASP A 166 -5.42 3.60 -9.64
N PHE A 167 -4.34 3.41 -8.89
CA PHE A 167 -4.19 2.31 -7.95
C PHE A 167 -5.34 2.21 -6.96
N ARG A 168 -5.80 3.33 -6.41
CA ARG A 168 -6.85 3.34 -5.39
C ARG A 168 -8.20 2.97 -5.98
N ALA A 169 -8.53 3.55 -7.13
CA ALA A 169 -9.78 3.27 -7.83
C ALA A 169 -9.86 1.80 -8.26
N ASP A 170 -8.78 1.26 -8.83
CA ASP A 170 -8.72 -0.13 -9.26
C ASP A 170 -8.73 -1.11 -8.08
N THR A 171 -8.00 -0.80 -7.01
CA THR A 171 -8.01 -1.57 -5.75
C THR A 171 -9.43 -1.63 -5.16
N ALA A 172 -10.14 -0.51 -5.12
CA ALA A 172 -11.53 -0.49 -4.65
C ALA A 172 -12.45 -1.34 -5.54
N ALA A 173 -12.26 -1.29 -6.86
CA ALA A 173 -13.04 -2.06 -7.82
C ALA A 173 -12.81 -3.58 -7.67
N VAL A 174 -11.55 -4.04 -7.62
CA VAL A 174 -11.24 -5.47 -7.46
C VAL A 174 -11.75 -6.00 -6.12
N VAL A 175 -11.63 -5.22 -5.04
CA VAL A 175 -12.11 -5.61 -3.70
C VAL A 175 -13.63 -5.73 -3.69
N GLU A 176 -14.36 -4.79 -4.28
CA GLU A 176 -15.82 -4.86 -4.38
C GLU A 176 -16.27 -6.07 -5.22
N THR A 177 -15.60 -6.34 -6.32
CA THR A 177 -15.84 -7.54 -7.15
C THR A 177 -15.68 -8.82 -6.33
N ILE A 178 -14.58 -8.95 -5.58
CA ILE A 178 -14.31 -10.10 -4.71
C ILE A 178 -15.38 -10.22 -3.62
N ARG A 179 -15.76 -9.13 -2.96
CA ARG A 179 -16.80 -9.14 -1.92
C ARG A 179 -18.13 -9.63 -2.46
N ARG A 180 -18.56 -9.13 -3.62
CA ARG A 180 -19.81 -9.57 -4.28
C ARG A 180 -19.74 -11.05 -4.63
N PHE A 181 -18.63 -11.48 -5.20
CA PHE A 181 -18.42 -12.88 -5.56
C PHE A 181 -18.49 -13.81 -4.33
N LEU A 182 -17.80 -13.46 -3.24
CA LEU A 182 -17.83 -14.21 -1.99
C LEU A 182 -19.23 -14.23 -1.35
N ALA A 183 -20.00 -13.14 -1.45
CA ALA A 183 -21.36 -13.10 -0.95
C ALA A 183 -22.31 -14.04 -1.73
N VAL A 184 -22.13 -14.18 -3.04
CA VAL A 184 -22.91 -15.11 -3.88
C VAL A 184 -22.52 -16.56 -3.59
N THR A 185 -21.23 -16.87 -3.57
CA THR A 185 -20.73 -18.23 -3.35
C THR A 185 -21.04 -18.78 -1.96
N ARG A 186 -21.07 -17.93 -0.92
CA ARG A 186 -21.48 -18.33 0.43
C ARG A 186 -22.98 -18.60 0.58
N ARG A 187 -23.83 -18.00 -0.25
CA ARG A 187 -25.29 -18.22 -0.24
C ARG A 187 -25.73 -19.47 -1.00
N GLY A 188 -24.88 -19.99 -1.88
CA GLY A 188 -25.12 -21.22 -2.64
C GLY A 188 -24.71 -22.50 -1.91
N ARG A 189 -24.25 -22.40 -0.65
CA ARG A 189 -23.95 -23.51 0.25
C ARG A 189 -25.00 -23.58 1.35
#